data_AF-A0AAD5FG89-F1
#
_entry.id   AF-A0AAD5FG89-F1
#
_cell.length_a   1.000
_cell.length_b   1.000
_cell.length_c   1.000
_cell.angle_alpha   90.00
_cell.angle_beta   90.00
_cell.angle_gamma   90.00
#
_symmetry.space_group_name_H-M   'P 1'
#
loop_
_entity.id
_entity.type
_entity.pdbx_description
1 polymer ?
#
loop_
_entity_poly.entity_id
_entity_poly.type
_entity_poly.pdbx_seq_one_letter_code
_entity_poly.pdbx_strand_id
1 'polypeptide(L)'
;RVIDYYDSETQVKVPKQDWMKEKMPQDYWKKETQSRKSKEQWFRVNLEILMERMRHNKTDLHVLQWRHGCVVDEGADGGLKFVGGISEYAYDGTEFLSFDEENSRWIAPVQAAEPTK
;
A
#
# COMPACT_ATOMS: atom_id res chain seq x y z
N ARG A 1 -5.92 -14.41 4.34
CA ARG A 1 -5.59 -15.29 3.18
C ARG A 1 -5.02 -14.40 2.08
N VAL A 2 -3.89 -14.77 1.46
CA VAL A 2 -3.31 -14.00 0.35
C VAL A 2 -4.12 -14.28 -0.92
N ILE A 3 -4.60 -13.24 -1.62
CA ILE A 3 -5.47 -13.40 -2.79
C ILE A 3 -4.74 -13.24 -4.14
N ASP A 4 -3.67 -12.46 -4.16
CA ASP A 4 -2.82 -12.21 -5.32
C ASP A 4 -1.38 -11.90 -4.87
N TYR A 5 -0.47 -11.78 -5.84
CA TYR A 5 0.95 -11.50 -5.59
C TYR A 5 1.59 -10.78 -6.77
N TYR A 6 2.62 -9.98 -6.49
CA TYR A 6 3.45 -9.25 -7.45
C TYR A 6 4.86 -9.05 -6.87
N ASP A 7 5.89 -9.15 -7.72
CA ASP A 7 7.27 -8.78 -7.39
C ASP A 7 7.95 -8.06 -8.57
N SER A 8 9.10 -7.46 -8.30
CA SER A 8 9.89 -6.70 -9.27
C SER A 8 10.70 -7.57 -10.23
N GLU A 9 10.86 -8.87 -9.97
CA GLU A 9 11.62 -9.76 -10.84
C GLU A 9 10.78 -10.20 -12.04
N THR A 10 9.55 -10.62 -11.77
CA THR A 10 8.60 -11.07 -12.77
C THR A 10 7.75 -9.94 -13.30
N GLN A 11 7.48 -8.92 -12.48
CA GLN A 11 6.63 -7.77 -12.76
C GLN A 11 5.25 -8.14 -13.34
N VAL A 12 4.68 -9.24 -12.86
CA VAL A 12 3.35 -9.72 -13.25
C VAL A 12 2.52 -9.95 -11.99
N LYS A 13 1.27 -9.44 -11.98
CA LYS A 13 0.35 -9.73 -10.89
C LYS A 13 -0.32 -11.08 -11.13
N VAL A 14 -0.14 -12.02 -10.22
CA VAL A 14 -0.64 -13.40 -10.34
C VAL A 14 -1.71 -13.71 -9.29
N PRO A 15 -2.81 -14.40 -9.65
CA PRO A 15 -3.78 -14.89 -8.67
C PRO A 15 -3.14 -15.91 -7.74
N LYS A 16 -3.58 -15.92 -6.47
CA LYS A 16 -3.25 -16.98 -5.51
C LYS A 16 -4.46 -17.81 -5.10
N GLN A 17 -5.62 -17.54 -5.70
CA GLN A 17 -6.89 -18.21 -5.43
C GLN A 17 -7.61 -18.59 -6.72
N ASP A 18 -8.14 -19.81 -6.79
CA ASP A 18 -8.81 -20.33 -7.99
C ASP A 18 -10.01 -19.47 -8.39
N TRP A 19 -10.82 -19.07 -7.40
CA TRP A 19 -11.98 -18.22 -7.65
C TRP A 19 -11.60 -16.85 -8.25
N MET A 20 -10.45 -16.28 -7.90
CA MET A 20 -9.99 -15.03 -8.53
C MET A 20 -9.65 -15.25 -10.00
N LYS A 21 -9.01 -16.39 -10.33
CA LYS A 21 -8.68 -16.73 -11.71
C LYS A 21 -9.94 -16.94 -12.56
N GLU A 22 -10.97 -17.57 -11.99
CA GLU A 22 -12.20 -17.93 -12.71
C GLU A 22 -13.21 -16.79 -12.83
N LYS A 23 -13.29 -15.90 -11.83
CA LYS A 23 -14.34 -14.89 -11.74
C LYS A 23 -13.93 -13.51 -12.24
N MET A 24 -12.63 -13.24 -12.37
CA MET A 24 -12.17 -11.93 -12.82
C MET A 24 -12.29 -11.77 -14.34
N PRO A 25 -12.63 -10.56 -14.84
CA PRO A 25 -12.64 -10.26 -16.26
C PRO A 25 -11.29 -10.55 -16.93
N GLN A 26 -11.30 -10.86 -18.23
CA GLN A 26 -10.09 -11.22 -18.99
C GLN A 26 -9.01 -10.14 -18.94
N ASP A 27 -9.40 -8.86 -18.91
CA ASP A 27 -8.50 -7.71 -18.90
C ASP A 27 -8.09 -7.25 -17.49
N TYR A 28 -8.69 -7.81 -16.43
CA TYR A 28 -8.41 -7.46 -15.03
C TYR A 28 -6.92 -7.62 -14.70
N TRP A 29 -6.34 -8.79 -14.98
CA TRP A 29 -4.94 -9.09 -14.63
C TRP A 29 -3.94 -8.20 -15.35
N LYS A 30 -4.24 -7.80 -16.60
CA LYS A 30 -3.41 -6.87 -17.37
C LYS A 30 -3.46 -5.46 -16.75
N LYS A 31 -4.65 -4.96 -16.43
CA LYS A 31 -4.84 -3.65 -15.77
C LYS A 31 -4.17 -3.60 -14.40
N GLU A 32 -4.36 -4.64 -13.60
CA GLU A 32 -3.78 -4.71 -12.28
C GLU A 32 -2.26 -4.88 -12.30
N THR A 33 -1.72 -5.62 -13.28
CA THR A 33 -0.26 -5.68 -13.49
C THR A 33 0.29 -4.29 -13.80
N GLN A 34 -0.36 -3.53 -14.68
CA GLN A 34 0.06 -2.16 -14.97
C GLN A 34 -0.01 -1.25 -13.73
N SER A 35 -1.06 -1.39 -12.91
CA SER A 35 -1.20 -0.68 -11.65
C SER A 35 -0.05 -0.99 -10.67
N ARG A 36 0.35 -2.26 -10.56
CA ARG A 36 1.50 -2.67 -9.73
C ARG A 36 2.84 -2.16 -10.27
N LYS A 37 3.07 -2.19 -11.58
CA LYS A 37 4.27 -1.58 -12.20
C LYS A 37 4.37 -0.08 -11.93
N SER A 38 3.27 0.65 -12.05
CA SER A 38 3.23 2.07 -11.70
C SER A 38 3.53 2.30 -10.22
N LYS A 39 3.05 1.41 -9.34
CA LYS A 39 3.30 1.49 -7.90
C LYS A 39 4.75 1.13 -7.53
N GLU A 40 5.36 0.16 -8.19
CA GLU A 40 6.79 -0.18 -8.05
C GLU A 40 7.67 1.03 -8.36
N GLN A 41 7.44 1.70 -9.49
CA GLN A 41 8.16 2.91 -9.85
C GLN A 41 7.92 4.04 -8.84
N TRP A 42 6.69 4.18 -8.35
CA TRP A 42 6.36 5.15 -7.30
C TRP A 42 7.14 4.89 -6.01
N PHE A 43 7.22 3.63 -5.55
CA PHE A 43 8.01 3.28 -4.36
C PHE A 43 9.49 3.59 -4.54
N ARG A 44 10.06 3.27 -5.71
CA ARG A 44 11.46 3.57 -6.02
C ARG A 44 11.78 5.05 -5.87
N VAL A 45 10.99 5.91 -6.52
CA VAL A 45 11.17 7.37 -6.46
C VAL A 45 10.97 7.90 -5.04
N ASN A 46 9.94 7.43 -4.33
CA ASN A 46 9.65 7.92 -2.98
C ASN A 46 10.69 7.45 -1.96
N LEU A 47 11.27 6.26 -2.12
CA LEU A 47 12.34 5.79 -1.25
C LEU A 47 13.58 6.70 -1.36
N GLU A 48 13.94 7.13 -2.58
CA GLU A 48 15.04 8.11 -2.80
C GLU A 48 14.75 9.45 -2.12
N ILE A 49 13.53 9.98 -2.27
CA ILE A 49 13.11 11.22 -1.61
C ILE A 49 13.15 11.09 -0.08
N LEU A 50 12.69 9.95 0.47
CA LEU A 50 12.69 9.72 1.91
C LEU A 50 14.10 9.62 2.47
N MET A 51 15.01 8.92 1.80
CA MET A 51 16.41 8.86 2.21
C MET A 51 17.03 10.27 2.31
N GLU A 52 16.73 11.15 1.35
CA GLU A 52 17.20 12.54 1.38
C GLU A 52 16.58 13.35 2.52
N ARG A 53 15.26 13.27 2.72
CA ARG A 53 14.55 13.99 3.79
C ARG A 53 14.99 13.53 5.19
N MET A 54 15.28 12.24 5.34
CA MET A 54 15.76 11.64 6.58
C MET A 54 17.28 11.83 6.77
N ARG A 55 17.98 12.41 5.78
CA ARG A 55 19.45 12.57 5.75
C ARG A 55 20.19 11.25 5.94
N HIS A 56 19.63 10.18 5.38
CA HIS A 56 20.18 8.83 5.43
C HIS A 56 21.21 8.59 4.32
N ASN A 57 22.08 7.61 4.53
CA ASN A 57 23.04 7.18 3.54
C ASN A 57 22.35 6.31 2.47
N LYS A 58 22.58 6.63 1.19
CA LYS A 58 22.00 5.87 0.07
C LYS A 58 22.59 4.47 -0.12
N THR A 59 23.70 4.13 0.56
CA THR A 59 24.29 2.79 0.51
C THR A 59 23.70 1.83 1.54
N ASP A 60 23.01 2.35 2.55
CA ASP A 60 22.44 1.55 3.62
C ASP A 60 21.06 1.01 3.20
N LEU A 61 20.65 -0.11 3.78
CA LEU A 61 19.35 -0.70 3.49
C LEU A 61 18.24 0.11 4.20
N HIS A 62 17.35 0.68 3.40
CA HIS A 62 16.14 1.35 3.88
C HIS A 62 14.88 0.71 3.30
N VAL A 63 13.80 0.72 4.07
CA VAL A 63 12.54 0.05 3.71
C VAL A 63 11.37 1.02 3.86
N LEU A 64 10.65 1.27 2.76
CA LEU A 64 9.36 1.95 2.77
C LEU A 64 8.24 0.91 2.65
N GLN A 65 7.29 0.94 3.58
CA GLN A 65 6.14 0.05 3.64
C GLN A 65 4.85 0.86 3.52
N TRP A 66 3.84 0.28 2.87
CA TRP A 66 2.51 0.88 2.74
C TRP A 66 1.44 -0.15 3.09
N ARG A 67 0.52 0.23 3.97
CA ARG A 67 -0.66 -0.55 4.32
C ARG A 67 -1.90 0.24 3.91
N HIS A 68 -2.72 -0.36 3.06
CA HIS A 68 -3.96 0.26 2.59
C HIS A 68 -5.09 -0.75 2.50
N GLY A 69 -6.29 -0.34 2.89
CA GLY A 69 -7.47 -1.18 2.85
C GLY A 69 -8.65 -0.59 3.60
N CYS A 70 -9.63 -1.44 3.89
CA CYS A 70 -10.78 -1.12 4.72
C CYS A 70 -11.12 -2.30 5.63
N VAL A 71 -11.80 -2.00 6.73
CA VAL A 71 -12.38 -2.96 7.65
C VAL A 71 -13.90 -2.91 7.48
N VAL A 72 -14.48 -4.09 7.30
CA VAL A 72 -15.93 -4.28 7.17
C VAL A 72 -16.36 -5.36 8.14
N ASP A 73 -17.47 -5.12 8.84
CA ASP A 73 -18.12 -6.09 9.71
C ASP A 73 -19.29 -6.72 8.96
N GLU A 74 -19.42 -8.04 9.10
CA GLU A 74 -20.57 -8.80 8.59
C GLU A 74 -21.56 -9.04 9.72
N GLY A 75 -22.76 -8.48 9.59
CA GLY A 75 -23.86 -8.66 10.53
C GLY A 75 -24.46 -10.06 10.47
N ALA A 76 -25.25 -10.42 11.48
CA ALA A 76 -25.93 -11.72 11.53
C ALA A 76 -26.94 -11.95 10.38
N ASP A 77 -27.38 -10.87 9.73
CA ASP A 77 -28.25 -10.86 8.54
C ASP A 77 -27.46 -10.91 7.22
N GLY A 78 -26.13 -10.99 7.27
CA GLY A 78 -25.24 -10.89 6.11
C GLY A 78 -25.04 -9.46 5.59
N GLY A 79 -25.54 -8.45 6.32
CA GLY A 79 -25.31 -7.04 6.00
C GLY A 79 -23.85 -6.66 6.21
N LEU A 80 -23.24 -5.96 5.25
CA LEU A 80 -21.89 -5.43 5.37
C LEU A 80 -21.92 -4.01 5.92
N LYS A 81 -21.25 -3.77 7.04
CA LYS A 81 -21.07 -2.43 7.62
C LYS A 81 -19.62 -2.01 7.52
N PHE A 82 -19.37 -0.84 6.93
CA PHE A 82 -18.04 -0.24 6.94
C PHE A 82 -17.66 0.21 8.37
N VAL A 83 -16.44 -0.13 8.78
CA VAL A 83 -15.90 0.18 10.11
C VAL A 83 -14.82 1.25 10.03
N GLY A 84 -13.99 1.23 8.99
CA GLY A 84 -12.93 2.22 8.79
C GLY A 84 -12.00 1.90 7.64
N GLY A 85 -11.26 2.90 7.20
CA GLY A 85 -10.20 2.84 6.21
C GLY A 85 -8.83 2.70 6.87
N ILE A 86 -7.89 2.15 6.12
CA ILE A 86 -6.49 2.03 6.49
C ILE A 86 -5.68 2.72 5.40
N SER A 87 -4.82 3.67 5.77
CA SER A 87 -3.89 4.31 4.86
C SER A 87 -2.67 4.77 5.65
N GLU A 88 -1.65 3.91 5.67
CA GLU A 88 -0.49 4.05 6.55
C GLU A 88 0.80 3.76 5.80
N TYR A 89 1.83 4.54 6.12
CA TYR A 89 3.18 4.39 5.63
C TYR A 89 4.12 4.21 6.82
N ALA A 90 5.06 3.28 6.67
CA ALA A 90 6.15 3.09 7.62
C ALA A 90 7.49 3.19 6.88
N TYR A 91 8.49 3.75 7.55
CA TYR A 91 9.86 3.86 7.06
C TYR A 91 10.80 3.25 8.09
N ASP A 92 11.63 2.30 7.65
CA ASP A 92 12.52 1.49 8.50
C ASP A 92 11.80 0.85 9.71
N GLY A 93 10.56 0.38 9.47
CA GLY A 93 9.73 -0.28 10.47
C GLY A 93 9.03 0.65 11.46
N THR A 94 9.22 1.97 11.36
CA THR A 94 8.57 2.97 12.22
C THR A 94 7.47 3.71 11.48
N GLU A 95 6.39 4.10 12.16
CA GLU A 95 5.31 4.91 11.59
C GLU A 95 5.88 6.20 10.96
N PHE A 96 5.47 6.48 9.72
CA PHE A 96 5.94 7.64 8.98
C PHE A 96 4.80 8.60 8.63
N LEU A 97 3.67 8.10 8.14
CA LEU A 97 2.51 8.90 7.75
C LEU A 97 1.24 8.05 7.81
N SER A 98 0.18 8.52 8.46
CA SER A 98 -1.10 7.79 8.58
C SER A 98 -2.29 8.72 8.37
N PHE A 99 -3.40 8.19 7.86
CA PHE A 99 -4.63 8.97 7.67
C PHE A 99 -5.57 8.80 8.86
N ASP A 100 -5.86 9.90 9.53
CA ASP A 100 -6.88 10.02 10.58
C ASP A 100 -8.22 10.30 9.91
N GLU A 101 -8.99 9.24 9.71
CA GLU A 101 -10.28 9.29 9.00
C GLU A 101 -11.31 10.14 9.74
N GLU A 102 -11.36 10.05 11.07
CA GLU A 102 -12.31 10.79 11.92
C GLU A 102 -12.16 12.30 11.73
N ASN A 103 -10.92 12.79 11.67
CA ASN A 103 -10.63 14.21 11.51
C ASN A 103 -10.28 14.58 10.05
N SER A 104 -10.33 13.63 9.13
CA SER A 104 -10.02 13.79 7.71
C SER A 104 -8.69 14.50 7.45
N ARG A 105 -7.62 14.04 8.11
CA ARG A 105 -6.29 14.65 8.01
C ARG A 105 -5.18 13.61 8.02
N TRP A 106 -4.02 13.98 7.47
CA TRP A 106 -2.80 13.18 7.63
C TRP A 106 -2.11 13.50 8.95
N ILE A 107 -1.61 12.46 9.60
CA ILE A 107 -0.77 12.50 10.79
C ILE A 107 0.66 12.21 10.38
N ALA A 108 1.56 13.14 10.71
CA ALA A 108 2.99 13.07 10.41
C ALA A 108 3.77 13.08 11.74
N PRO A 109 4.11 11.91 12.32
CA PRO A 109 4.82 11.83 13.60
C PRO A 109 6.27 12.34 13.53
N VAL A 110 6.83 12.49 12.33
CA VAL A 110 8.20 12.97 12.10
C VAL A 110 8.21 14.16 11.16
N GLN A 111 9.13 15.11 11.39
CA GLN A 111 9.26 16.32 10.59
C GLN A 111 9.47 16.03 9.09
N ALA A 112 10.15 14.94 8.76
CA ALA A 112 10.40 14.51 7.39
C ALA A 112 9.12 14.12 6.61
N ALA A 113 8.03 13.82 7.31
CA ALA A 113 6.73 13.48 6.72
C ALA A 113 5.84 14.70 6.46
N GLU A 114 6.08 15.84 7.13
CA GLU A 114 5.27 17.06 6.98
C GLU A 114 5.18 17.56 5.53
N PRO A 115 6.23 17.54 4.67
CA PRO A 115 6.08 17.94 3.28
C PRO A 115 5.20 17.02 2.42
N THR A 116 4.86 15.82 2.91
CA THR A 116 3.93 14.89 2.25
C THR A 116 2.49 15.05 2.75
N LYS A 117 2.32 15.51 3.99
CA LYS A 117 1.03 15.76 4.65
C LYS A 117 0.35 17.00 4.09
#